data_AF-A0A348ZXL1-F1
#
_entry.id   AF-A0A348ZXL1-F1
#
_cell.length_a   1.000
_cell.length_b   1.000
_cell.length_c   1.000
_cell.angle_alpha   90.00
_cell.angle_beta   90.00
_cell.angle_gamma   90.00
#
_symmetry.space_group_name_H-M   'P 1'
#
loop_
_entity.id
_entity.type
_entity.pdbx_description
1 polymer ?
#
loop_
_entity_poly.entity_id
_entity_poly.type
_entity_poly.pdbx_seq_one_letter_code
_entity_poly.pdbx_strand_id
1 'polypeptide(L)'
;MSLRKLIFFKLLELRGQPLTAHYDRFVREDENGIPPDTTNKLLIQLLEHCRQSVPYYAGIMNQLGHSFYKNPEEYLRRFPILTKDILRGRFEDLKSADLQRRKWYFNYTGDIVKCW
;
A
#
# COMPACT_ATOMS: atom_id res chain seq x y z
N MET A 1 -1.72 -8.17 31.61
CA MET A 1 -1.68 -6.83 30.97
C MET A 1 -1.16 -5.82 31.99
N SER A 2 -0.20 -4.96 31.64
CA SER A 2 0.44 -4.01 32.59
C SER A 2 -0.47 -2.81 32.88
N LEU A 3 -0.62 -2.41 34.15
CA LEU A 3 -1.47 -1.28 34.61
C LEU A 3 -1.16 0.04 33.87
N ARG A 4 0.11 0.25 33.50
CA ARG A 4 0.57 1.41 32.71
C ARG A 4 -0.10 1.49 31.34
N LYS A 5 -0.30 0.35 30.69
CA LYS A 5 -0.90 0.23 29.35
C LYS A 5 -2.38 0.60 29.37
N LEU A 6 -3.09 0.22 30.44
CA LEU A 6 -4.51 0.55 30.62
C LEU A 6 -4.74 2.05 30.82
N ILE A 7 -3.91 2.68 31.67
CA ILE A 7 -4.01 4.14 31.92
C ILE A 7 -3.72 4.91 30.63
N PHE A 8 -2.71 4.50 29.87
CA PHE A 8 -2.35 5.12 28.60
C PHE A 8 -3.50 5.05 27.58
N PHE A 9 -4.11 3.86 27.38
CA PHE A 9 -5.21 3.72 26.42
C PHE A 9 -6.48 4.45 26.85
N LYS A 10 -6.83 4.44 28.14
CA LYS A 10 -7.96 5.24 28.67
C LYS A 10 -7.78 6.73 28.38
N LEU A 11 -6.57 7.25 28.59
CA LEU A 11 -6.26 8.66 28.34
C LEU A 11 -6.31 9.01 26.84
N LEU A 12 -5.92 8.08 25.97
CA LEU A 12 -6.02 8.21 24.52
C LEU A 12 -7.46 8.13 23.98
N GLU A 13 -8.28 7.25 24.54
CA GLU A 13 -9.72 7.15 24.23
C GLU A 13 -10.45 8.45 24.58
N LEU A 14 -10.14 9.02 25.75
CA LEU A 14 -10.65 10.34 26.17
C LEU A 14 -10.24 11.47 25.20
N ARG A 15 -9.11 11.32 24.50
CA ARG A 15 -8.63 12.26 23.47
C ARG A 15 -9.28 12.03 22.10
N GLY A 16 -10.14 11.01 21.96
CA GLY A 16 -10.84 10.69 20.72
C GLY A 16 -9.96 10.09 19.63
N GLN A 17 -8.78 9.56 19.97
CA GLN A 17 -7.88 8.94 19.00
C GLN A 17 -8.15 7.43 18.92
N PRO A 18 -8.43 6.86 17.73
CA PRO A 18 -8.76 5.43 17.58
C PRO A 18 -7.53 4.50 17.68
N LEU A 19 -6.49 4.90 18.42
CA LEU A 19 -5.21 4.18 18.48
C LEU A 19 -5.37 2.77 19.09
N THR A 20 -6.22 2.63 20.12
CA THR A 20 -6.47 1.35 20.79
C THR A 20 -7.03 0.31 19.82
N ALA A 21 -7.97 0.71 18.96
CA ALA A 21 -8.58 -0.18 17.98
C ALA A 21 -7.57 -0.70 16.95
N HIS A 22 -6.65 0.16 16.49
CA HIS A 22 -5.56 -0.23 15.60
C HIS A 22 -4.57 -1.15 16.32
N TYR A 23 -4.19 -0.80 17.54
CA TYR A 23 -3.27 -1.60 18.35
C TYR A 23 -3.79 -3.02 18.58
N ASP A 24 -5.03 -3.16 19.03
CA ASP A 24 -5.64 -4.47 19.29
C ASP A 24 -5.80 -5.29 18.01
N ARG A 25 -6.04 -4.64 16.87
CA ARG A 25 -6.04 -5.31 15.57
C ARG A 25 -4.66 -5.88 15.25
N PHE A 26 -3.59 -5.09 15.37
CA PHE A 26 -2.23 -5.56 15.07
C PHE A 26 -1.77 -6.67 16.02
N VAL A 27 -2.08 -6.58 17.32
CA VAL A 27 -1.75 -7.65 18.27
C VAL A 27 -2.49 -8.95 17.91
N ARG A 28 -3.76 -8.86 17.53
CA ARG A 28 -4.50 -10.05 17.08
C ARG A 28 -3.95 -10.66 15.79
N GLU A 29 -3.53 -9.83 14.83
CA GLU A 29 -2.93 -10.28 13.58
C GLU A 29 -1.55 -10.93 13.80
N ASP A 30 -0.77 -10.44 14.78
CA ASP A 30 0.51 -11.02 15.21
C ASP A 30 0.31 -12.36 15.94
N GLU A 31 -0.64 -12.43 16.87
CA GLU A 31 -0.91 -13.63 17.67
C GLU A 31 -1.59 -14.76 16.89
N ASN A 32 -2.55 -14.43 16.01
CA ASN A 32 -3.33 -15.42 15.25
C ASN A 32 -2.80 -15.70 13.85
N GLY A 33 -1.78 -14.94 13.43
CA GLY A 33 -1.28 -14.94 12.06
C GLY A 33 -2.19 -14.20 11.08
N ILE A 34 -1.60 -13.76 9.98
CA ILE A 34 -2.32 -13.14 8.86
C ILE A 34 -2.90 -14.27 7.99
N PRO A 35 -4.20 -14.26 7.65
CA PRO A 35 -4.76 -15.25 6.75
C PRO A 35 -4.00 -15.26 5.41
N PRO A 36 -3.64 -16.44 4.87
CA PRO A 36 -2.79 -16.54 3.67
C PRO A 36 -3.41 -15.84 2.45
N ASP A 37 -4.74 -15.78 2.38
CA ASP A 37 -5.47 -15.10 1.30
C ASP A 37 -5.45 -13.57 1.37
N THR A 38 -5.09 -13.00 2.53
CA THR A 38 -5.09 -11.54 2.74
C THR A 38 -4.12 -10.86 1.79
N THR A 39 -2.91 -11.41 1.67
CA THR A 39 -1.86 -10.91 0.78
C THR A 39 -2.32 -10.92 -0.67
N ASN A 40 -2.91 -12.04 -1.14
CA ASN A 40 -3.42 -12.15 -2.50
C ASN A 40 -4.53 -11.14 -2.78
N LYS A 41 -5.48 -10.97 -1.86
CA LYS A 41 -6.57 -10.00 -2.02
C LYS A 41 -6.06 -8.57 -2.09
N LEU A 42 -5.16 -8.18 -1.19
CA LEU A 42 -4.55 -6.85 -1.18
C LEU A 42 -3.72 -6.60 -2.44
N LEU A 43 -2.97 -7.62 -2.90
CA LEU A 43 -2.17 -7.50 -4.12
C LEU A 43 -3.05 -7.35 -5.36
N ILE A 44 -4.17 -8.08 -5.46
CA ILE A 44 -5.15 -7.90 -6.55
C ILE A 44 -5.71 -6.48 -6.54
N GLN A 45 -6.10 -5.97 -5.36
CA GLN A 45 -6.59 -4.59 -5.23
C GLN A 45 -5.55 -3.56 -5.65
N LEU A 46 -4.29 -3.75 -5.27
CA LEU A 46 -3.18 -2.89 -5.66
C LEU A 46 -2.98 -2.91 -7.18
N LEU A 47 -2.89 -4.10 -7.79
CA LEU A 47 -2.69 -4.25 -9.22
C LEU A 47 -3.84 -3.66 -10.02
N GLU A 48 -5.08 -3.83 -9.56
CA GLU A 48 -6.25 -3.23 -10.20
C GLU A 48 -6.22 -1.70 -10.11
N HIS A 49 -5.83 -1.14 -8.96
CA HIS A 49 -5.64 0.30 -8.82
C HIS A 49 -4.56 0.84 -9.77
N CYS A 50 -3.40 0.16 -9.84
CA CYS A 50 -2.32 0.53 -10.77
C CYS A 50 -2.78 0.49 -12.22
N ARG A 51 -3.55 -0.53 -12.62
CA ARG A 51 -4.11 -0.66 -13.97
C ARG A 51 -5.02 0.51 -14.34
N GLN A 52 -5.83 0.97 -13.41
CA GLN A 52 -6.82 2.02 -13.64
C GLN A 52 -6.23 3.44 -13.52
N SER A 53 -5.28 3.61 -12.61
CA SER A 53 -4.87 4.95 -12.15
C SER A 53 -3.46 5.32 -12.58
N VAL A 54 -2.58 4.39 -12.92
CA VAL A 54 -1.17 4.67 -13.26
C VAL A 54 -0.90 4.35 -14.74
N PRO A 55 -0.75 5.37 -15.61
CA PRO A 55 -0.58 5.17 -17.05
C PRO A 55 0.53 4.21 -17.45
N TYR A 56 1.69 4.28 -16.78
CA TYR A 56 2.83 3.40 -17.05
C TYR A 56 2.49 1.92 -16.84
N TYR A 57 1.89 1.59 -15.70
CA TYR A 57 1.52 0.21 -15.39
C TYR A 57 0.33 -0.26 -16.21
N ALA A 58 -0.63 0.61 -16.53
CA ALA A 58 -1.71 0.29 -17.45
C ALA A 58 -1.16 -0.20 -18.81
N GLY A 59 -0.13 0.48 -19.34
CA GLY A 59 0.54 0.07 -20.57
C GLY A 59 1.17 -1.32 -20.50
N ILE A 60 1.91 -1.61 -19.42
CA ILE A 60 2.53 -2.93 -19.20
C ILE A 60 1.47 -4.02 -19.02
N MET A 61 0.44 -3.74 -18.23
CA MET A 61 -0.63 -4.70 -17.93
C MET A 61 -1.48 -5.02 -19.15
N ASN A 62 -1.67 -4.06 -20.07
CA ASN A 62 -2.34 -4.32 -21.35
C ASN A 62 -1.57 -5.33 -22.22
N GLN A 63 -0.24 -5.35 -22.13
CA GLN A 63 0.59 -6.32 -22.85
C GLN A 63 0.64 -7.69 -22.16
N LEU A 64 0.62 -7.73 -20.83
CA LEU A 64 0.70 -8.96 -20.03
C LEU A 64 -0.64 -9.66 -19.83
N GLY A 65 -1.76 -8.95 -20.01
CA GLY A 65 -3.13 -9.44 -19.83
C GLY A 65 -3.68 -9.25 -18.40
N HIS A 66 -4.72 -10.01 -18.05
CA HIS A 66 -5.43 -9.86 -16.77
C HIS A 66 -5.34 -11.12 -15.88
N SER A 67 -4.24 -11.87 -15.94
CA SER A 67 -4.10 -13.12 -15.17
C SER A 67 -3.87 -12.91 -13.67
N PHE A 68 -3.71 -11.67 -13.20
CA PHE A 68 -3.48 -11.35 -11.79
C PHE A 68 -4.64 -11.70 -10.86
N TYR A 69 -5.87 -11.85 -11.35
CA TYR A 69 -7.00 -12.31 -10.54
C TYR A 69 -6.84 -13.75 -10.03
N LYS A 70 -6.03 -14.57 -10.71
CA LYS A 70 -5.80 -15.98 -10.34
C LYS A 70 -4.54 -16.14 -9.50
N ASN A 71 -3.40 -15.67 -10.03
CA ASN A 71 -2.09 -15.76 -9.38
C ASN A 71 -1.42 -14.38 -9.38
N PRO A 72 -1.73 -13.50 -8.42
CA PRO A 72 -1.20 -12.14 -8.40
C PRO A 72 0.32 -12.10 -8.15
N GLU A 73 0.86 -13.03 -7.34
CA GLU A 73 2.30 -13.10 -7.07
C GLU A 73 3.12 -13.48 -8.32
N GLU A 74 2.69 -14.51 -9.04
CA GLU A 74 3.34 -14.96 -10.27
C GLU A 74 3.25 -13.87 -11.35
N TYR A 75 2.10 -13.20 -11.44
CA TYR A 75 1.91 -12.08 -12.34
C TYR A 75 2.88 -10.92 -12.03
N LEU A 76 3.09 -10.60 -10.75
CA LEU A 76 4.01 -9.55 -10.33
C LEU A 76 5.46 -9.84 -10.77
N ARG A 77 5.89 -11.11 -10.77
CA ARG A 77 7.23 -11.51 -11.23
C ARG A 77 7.50 -11.21 -12.71
N ARG A 78 6.45 -11.02 -13.52
CA ARG A 78 6.56 -10.69 -14.94
C ARG A 78 6.76 -9.19 -15.20
N PHE A 79 6.66 -8.34 -14.16
CA PHE A 79 6.89 -6.91 -14.33
C PHE A 79 8.36 -6.58 -14.53
N PRO A 80 8.68 -5.56 -15.33
CA PRO A 80 10.02 -5.04 -15.42
C PRO A 80 10.45 -4.44 -14.08
N ILE A 81 11.72 -4.66 -13.70
CA ILE A 81 12.31 -4.02 -12.54
C ILE A 81 12.40 -2.51 -12.82
N LEU A 82 11.90 -1.72 -11.88
CA LEU A 82 11.93 -0.28 -11.98
C LEU A 82 13.34 0.24 -11.70
N THR A 83 14.02 0.72 -12.74
CA THR A 83 15.34 1.35 -12.63
C THR A 83 15.21 2.87 -12.42
N LYS A 84 16.31 3.49 -11.95
CA LYS A 84 16.39 4.95 -11.82
C LYS A 84 16.19 5.68 -13.16
N ASP A 85 16.55 5.04 -14.27
CA ASP A 85 16.40 5.61 -15.61
C ASP A 85 14.93 5.63 -16.04
N ILE A 86 14.19 4.56 -15.77
CA ILE A 86 12.73 4.51 -16.01
C ILE A 86 12.03 5.56 -15.15
N LEU A 87 12.41 5.65 -13.87
CA LEU A 87 11.89 6.66 -12.94
C LEU A 87 12.07 8.09 -13.46
N ARG A 88 13.28 8.42 -13.96
CA ARG A 88 13.58 9.76 -14.47
C ARG A 88 12.92 10.03 -15.82
N GLY A 89 12.91 9.05 -16.72
CA GLY A 89 12.40 9.21 -18.08
C GLY A 89 10.87 9.11 -18.20
N ARG A 90 10.20 8.44 -17.27
CA ARG A 90 8.74 8.23 -17.27
C ARG A 90 8.07 8.70 -15.98
N PHE A 91 8.67 9.69 -15.32
CA PHE A 91 8.20 10.18 -14.04
C PHE A 91 6.72 10.60 -14.05
N GLU A 92 6.28 11.28 -15.11
CA GLU A 92 4.88 11.72 -15.26
C GLU A 92 3.92 10.55 -15.43
N ASP A 93 4.30 9.52 -16.20
CA ASP A 93 3.46 8.34 -16.47
C ASP A 93 3.33 7.42 -15.24
N LEU A 94 4.25 7.55 -14.29
CA LEU A 94 4.25 6.80 -13.03
C LEU A 94 3.37 7.43 -11.96
N LYS A 95 2.83 8.64 -12.21
CA LYS A 95 1.90 9.29 -11.27
C LYS A 95 0.52 8.68 -11.41
N SER A 96 -0.11 8.41 -10.27
CA SER A 96 -1.53 8.09 -10.23
C SER A 96 -2.36 9.29 -10.71
N ALA A 97 -3.35 9.07 -11.56
CA ALA A 97 -4.28 10.11 -12.03
C ALA A 97 -5.09 10.72 -10.86
N ASP A 98 -5.25 9.97 -9.77
CA ASP A 98 -5.92 10.40 -8.53
C ASP A 98 -5.03 11.29 -7.65
N LEU A 99 -3.78 11.55 -8.06
CA LEU A 99 -2.84 12.40 -7.33
C LEU A 99 -3.50 13.73 -6.92
N GLN A 100 -4.11 14.47 -7.85
CA GLN A 100 -4.64 15.81 -7.55
C GLN A 100 -5.75 15.84 -6.49
N ARG A 101 -6.43 14.72 -6.25
CA ARG A 101 -7.52 14.63 -5.27
C ARG A 101 -7.05 14.20 -3.89
N ARG A 102 -5.84 13.66 -3.76
CA ARG A 102 -5.28 13.23 -2.48
C ARG A 102 -4.55 14.35 -1.78
N LYS A 103 -4.73 14.46 -0.46
CA LYS A 103 -3.85 15.28 0.40
C LYS A 103 -2.48 14.61 0.45
N TRP A 104 -1.50 15.16 -0.25
CA TRP A 104 -0.13 14.66 -0.13
C TRP A 104 0.54 15.30 1.06
N TYR A 105 1.38 14.51 1.72
CA TYR A 105 2.25 14.97 2.79
C TYR A 105 3.66 14.97 2.25
N PHE A 106 4.30 16.13 2.29
CA PHE A 106 5.70 16.26 1.90
C PHE A 106 6.56 15.77 3.07
N ASN A 107 7.14 14.57 2.94
CA ASN A 107 8.06 14.04 3.94
C ASN A 107 9.45 14.65 3.73
N TYR A 108 9.94 15.42 4.71
CA TYR A 108 11.24 16.11 4.69
C TYR A 108 12.43 15.24 5.14
N THR A 109 12.26 13.92 5.24
CA THR A 109 13.37 13.02 5.59
C THR A 109 14.16 12.66 4.33
N GLY A 110 15.14 13.48 3.96
CA GLY A 110 16.38 13.19 3.19
C GLY A 110 16.32 12.43 1.84
N ASP A 111 15.50 11.41 1.73
CA ASP A 111 15.23 10.61 0.54
C ASP A 111 13.76 10.69 0.16
N ILE A 112 13.52 10.98 -1.12
CA ILE A 112 12.21 11.07 -1.72
C ILE A 112 11.62 9.66 -1.80
N VAL A 113 10.84 9.26 -0.80
CA VAL A 113 9.83 8.22 -0.98
C VAL A 113 8.57 8.92 -1.50
N LYS A 114 8.54 9.18 -2.80
CA LYS A 114 7.31 9.57 -3.51
C LYS A 114 6.40 8.35 -3.49
N CYS A 115 5.30 8.46 -2.75
CA CYS A 115 4.27 7.44 -2.71
C CYS A 115 3.71 7.21 -4.12
N TRP A 116 3.70 5.93 -4.51
CA TRP A 116 3.07 5.36 -5.69
C TRP A 116 1.54 5.50 -5.65
#